data_AF-A0A804HMD5-F1
#
_entry.id   AF-A0A804HMD5-F1
#
_cell.length_a   1.000
_cell.length_b   1.000
_cell.length_c   1.000
_cell.angle_alpha   90.00
_cell.angle_beta   90.00
_cell.angle_gamma   90.00
#
_symmetry.space_group_name_H-M   'P 1'
#
loop_
_entity.id
_entity.type
_entity.pdbx_description
1 polymer ?
#
loop_
_entity_poly.entity_id
_entity_poly.type
_entity_poly.pdbx_seq_one_letter_code
_entity_poly.pdbx_strand_id
1 'polypeptide(L)'
;MGDLPPGEPSDPLTARWEGLSRGSRVWADGDSATGFVRGGLHPDIAQDLYTLPSEVLLVSYAKSLLWGTHYAAALMDRVRDAGRVIDILSDRNANLRKQVEEVRAGAAPEAVAAAEQRASDLDAEATRLRSELKASEERNKELQMHLKASVAEARSARGESVELIRRLEESRAEAQGAAEALAVEIRQRTEKDKKLIEDYKDSSGF
;
A
#
# COMPACT_ATOMS: atom_id res chain seq x y z
N MET A 1 -9.98 23.66 -87.03
CA MET A 1 -8.76 24.01 -87.78
C MET A 1 -9.13 25.15 -88.70
N GLY A 2 -8.87 26.38 -88.29
CA GLY A 2 -9.06 27.56 -89.14
C GLY A 2 -7.69 27.99 -89.66
N ASP A 3 -7.55 28.11 -90.97
CA ASP A 3 -6.29 28.47 -91.62
C ASP A 3 -5.87 29.89 -91.26
N LEU A 4 -4.58 30.05 -90.92
CA LEU A 4 -3.94 31.33 -90.68
C LEU A 4 -3.43 31.90 -92.00
N PRO A 5 -3.66 33.19 -92.31
CA PRO A 5 -3.00 33.82 -93.44
C PRO A 5 -1.50 34.03 -93.12
N PRO A 6 -0.63 34.01 -94.14
CA PRO A 6 0.80 34.17 -93.95
C PRO A 6 1.12 35.61 -93.53
N GLY A 7 1.69 35.79 -92.33
CA GLY A 7 2.21 37.06 -91.84
C GLY A 7 3.66 37.26 -92.26
N GLU A 8 4.02 38.49 -92.64
CA GLU A 8 5.39 38.83 -93.05
C GLU A 8 6.32 38.99 -91.83
N PRO A 9 7.63 38.67 -91.97
CA PRO A 9 8.59 38.64 -90.86
C PRO A 9 8.90 40.00 -90.21
N SER A 10 8.27 41.09 -90.65
CA SER A 10 8.46 42.45 -90.09
C SER A 10 7.24 42.97 -89.31
N ASP A 11 6.18 42.17 -89.16
CA ASP A 11 5.06 42.56 -88.30
C ASP A 11 5.49 42.54 -86.83
N PRO A 12 5.20 43.59 -86.03
CA PRO A 12 5.42 43.54 -84.59
C PRO A 12 4.62 42.36 -84.04
N LEU A 13 5.30 41.43 -83.36
CA LEU A 13 4.65 40.30 -82.70
C LEU A 13 3.66 40.85 -81.66
N THR A 14 2.42 41.05 -82.07
CA THR A 14 1.35 41.55 -81.21
C THR A 14 0.93 40.39 -80.33
N ALA A 15 1.57 40.34 -79.18
CA ALA A 15 1.37 39.25 -78.26
C ALA A 15 -0.02 39.43 -77.61
N ARG A 16 -0.94 38.51 -77.89
CA ARG A 16 -2.37 38.54 -77.48
C ARG A 16 -2.55 38.34 -75.97
N TRP A 17 -1.99 39.24 -75.16
CA TRP A 17 -2.04 39.22 -73.68
C TRP A 17 -3.08 40.18 -73.08
N GLU A 18 -3.84 40.91 -73.91
CA GLU A 18 -4.85 41.89 -73.45
C GLU A 18 -5.90 41.31 -72.48
N GLY A 19 -6.06 39.99 -72.42
CA GLY A 19 -6.97 39.31 -71.50
C GLY A 19 -6.35 38.77 -70.19
N LEU A 20 -5.05 38.89 -69.97
CA LEU A 20 -4.36 38.26 -68.85
C LEU A 20 -4.06 39.25 -67.73
N SER A 21 -5.03 39.41 -66.83
CA SER A 21 -4.91 40.24 -65.63
C SER A 21 -4.12 39.53 -64.52
N ARG A 22 -3.55 40.32 -63.60
CA ARG A 22 -2.86 39.84 -62.39
C ARG A 22 -3.80 38.88 -61.62
N GLY A 23 -3.39 37.62 -61.46
CA GLY A 23 -4.21 36.57 -60.82
C GLY A 23 -5.12 35.76 -61.74
N SER A 24 -4.92 35.80 -63.07
CA SER A 24 -5.67 34.94 -63.98
C SER A 24 -5.45 33.45 -63.68
N ARG A 25 -6.56 32.70 -63.64
CA ARG A 25 -6.71 31.34 -63.09
C ARG A 25 -5.92 30.24 -63.83
N VAL A 26 -5.16 30.59 -64.88
CA VAL A 26 -4.34 29.66 -65.68
C VAL A 26 -3.24 28.98 -64.84
N TRP A 27 -2.85 29.58 -63.71
CA TRP A 27 -1.81 29.04 -62.82
C TRP A 27 -2.35 28.42 -61.52
N ALA A 28 -3.67 28.24 -61.39
CA ALA A 28 -4.34 27.76 -60.18
C ALA A 28 -4.54 26.23 -60.14
N ASP A 29 -3.93 25.46 -61.05
CA ASP A 29 -3.95 24.00 -60.98
C ASP A 29 -2.91 23.49 -59.97
N GLY A 30 -3.34 22.52 -59.15
CA GLY A 30 -2.65 22.06 -57.94
C GLY A 30 -1.20 21.57 -58.13
N ASP A 31 -0.85 21.08 -59.31
CA ASP A 31 0.51 20.62 -59.61
C ASP A 31 1.50 21.79 -59.75
N SER A 32 1.06 22.92 -60.32
CA SER A 32 1.88 24.13 -60.43
C SER A 32 2.04 24.85 -59.09
N ALA A 33 0.99 24.81 -58.24
CA ALA A 33 1.04 25.31 -56.87
C ALA A 33 1.98 24.51 -55.95
N THR A 34 2.21 23.23 -56.25
CA THR A 34 3.13 22.38 -55.48
C THR A 34 4.60 22.72 -55.78
N GLY A 35 4.91 23.12 -57.03
CA GLY A 35 6.20 23.71 -57.39
C GLY A 35 6.45 25.09 -56.75
N PHE A 36 5.39 25.86 -56.52
CA PHE A 36 5.42 27.16 -55.85
C PHE A 36 5.84 27.04 -54.37
N VAL A 37 5.27 26.11 -53.60
CA VAL A 37 5.67 25.86 -52.20
C VAL A 37 7.12 25.38 -52.07
N ARG A 38 7.67 24.79 -53.15
CA ARG A 38 9.05 24.28 -53.21
C ARG A 38 10.08 25.30 -53.74
N GLY A 39 9.67 26.57 -53.95
CA GLY A 39 10.56 27.69 -54.29
C GLY A 39 10.99 27.77 -55.76
N GLY A 40 10.29 27.08 -56.68
CA GLY A 40 10.76 26.88 -58.05
C GLY A 40 10.50 28.04 -59.03
N LEU A 41 9.34 28.69 -59.01
CA LEU A 41 9.01 29.78 -59.92
C LEU A 41 8.02 30.73 -59.24
N HIS A 42 8.39 32.01 -59.13
CA HIS A 42 7.46 33.07 -58.76
C HIS A 42 6.66 33.41 -60.03
N PRO A 43 5.33 33.14 -60.08
CA PRO A 43 4.52 33.46 -61.25
C PRO A 43 4.61 34.94 -61.62
N ASP A 44 4.83 35.80 -60.61
CA ASP A 44 5.07 37.22 -60.76
C ASP A 44 6.35 37.53 -61.55
N ILE A 45 7.43 36.76 -61.36
CA ILE A 45 8.69 36.94 -62.09
C ILE A 45 8.53 36.59 -63.58
N ALA A 46 7.74 35.54 -63.89
CA ALA A 46 7.47 35.16 -65.28
C ALA A 46 6.68 36.24 -66.04
N GLN A 47 5.74 36.91 -65.38
CA GLN A 47 5.01 38.04 -65.94
C GLN A 47 5.88 39.31 -66.02
N ASP A 48 6.63 39.60 -64.97
CA ASP A 48 7.53 40.76 -64.89
C ASP A 48 8.58 40.72 -66.00
N LEU A 49 9.13 39.54 -66.33
CA LEU A 49 10.13 39.33 -67.40
C LEU A 49 9.70 39.84 -68.78
N TYR A 50 8.40 39.87 -69.07
CA TYR A 50 7.84 40.34 -70.34
C TYR A 50 7.20 41.73 -70.25
N THR A 51 7.03 42.27 -69.04
CA THR A 51 6.27 43.52 -68.81
C THR A 51 7.15 44.67 -68.30
N LEU A 52 8.26 44.39 -67.60
CA LEU A 52 9.12 45.39 -66.98
C LEU A 52 10.47 45.55 -67.71
N PRO A 53 11.05 46.76 -67.75
CA PRO A 53 12.42 46.95 -68.23
C PRO A 53 13.44 46.13 -67.42
N SER A 54 14.52 45.71 -68.08
CA SER A 54 15.57 44.83 -67.53
C SER A 54 16.19 45.33 -66.21
N GLU A 55 16.30 46.65 -66.02
CA GLU A 55 16.85 47.25 -64.79
C GLU A 55 15.97 46.99 -63.56
N VAL A 56 14.64 47.05 -63.72
CA VAL A 56 13.68 46.81 -62.63
C VAL A 56 13.66 45.32 -62.26
N LEU A 57 13.80 44.44 -63.26
CA LEU A 57 13.87 42.99 -63.09
C LEU A 57 15.11 42.56 -62.32
N LEU A 58 16.28 43.13 -62.64
CA LEU A 58 17.53 42.85 -61.92
C LEU A 58 17.44 43.25 -60.45
N VAL A 59 16.86 44.42 -60.14
CA VAL A 59 16.69 44.88 -58.75
C VAL A 59 15.68 44.00 -57.99
N SER A 60 14.58 43.60 -58.63
CA SER A 60 13.58 42.71 -58.03
C SER A 60 14.15 41.32 -57.74
N TYR A 61 14.87 40.75 -58.70
CA TYR A 61 15.54 39.45 -58.55
C TYR A 61 16.64 39.48 -57.49
N ALA A 62 17.47 40.53 -57.48
CA ALA A 62 18.50 40.71 -56.46
C ALA A 62 17.90 40.78 -55.04
N LYS A 63 16.78 41.48 -54.86
CA LYS A 63 16.05 41.52 -53.57
C LYS A 63 15.45 40.17 -53.19
N SER A 64 14.85 39.44 -54.14
CA SER A 64 14.31 38.10 -53.91
C SER A 64 15.40 37.11 -53.50
N LEU A 65 16.56 37.16 -54.15
CA LEU A 65 17.73 36.35 -53.78
C LEU A 65 18.22 36.70 -52.38
N LEU A 66 18.32 37.99 -52.05
CA LEU A 66 18.73 38.45 -50.72
C LEU A 66 17.75 37.97 -49.63
N TRP A 67 16.44 38.05 -49.87
CA TRP A 67 15.44 37.54 -48.93
C TRP A 67 15.49 36.02 -48.81
N GLY A 68 15.68 35.31 -49.91
CA GLY A 68 15.87 33.86 -49.92
C GLY A 68 17.09 33.41 -49.12
N THR A 69 18.21 34.13 -49.21
CA THR A 69 19.42 33.83 -48.42
C THR A 69 19.22 34.11 -46.93
N HIS A 70 18.56 35.21 -46.56
CA HIS A 70 18.22 35.50 -45.16
C HIS A 70 17.27 34.46 -44.56
N TYR A 71 16.25 34.04 -45.31
CA TYR A 71 15.32 33.00 -44.88
C TYR A 71 16.02 31.66 -44.67
N ALA A 72 16.86 31.25 -45.63
CA ALA A 72 17.64 30.02 -45.52
C ALA A 72 18.59 30.05 -44.30
N ALA A 73 19.25 31.18 -44.05
CA ALA A 73 20.11 31.37 -42.88
C ALA A 73 19.34 31.24 -41.57
N ALA A 74 18.20 31.92 -41.44
CA ALA A 74 17.36 31.84 -40.24
C ALA A 74 16.83 30.42 -39.98
N LEU A 75 16.49 29.68 -41.04
CA LEU A 75 16.08 28.29 -40.92
C LEU A 75 17.23 27.40 -40.46
N MET A 76 18.43 27.58 -41.02
CA MET A 76 19.63 26.83 -40.61
C MET A 76 19.97 27.09 -39.14
N ASP A 77 19.89 28.35 -38.69
CA ASP A 77 20.13 28.69 -37.29
C ASP A 77 19.08 28.06 -36.37
N ARG A 78 17.79 28.09 -36.75
CA ARG A 78 16.73 27.42 -35.98
C ARG A 78 16.94 25.91 -35.89
N VAL A 79 17.34 25.26 -36.98
CA VAL A 79 17.66 23.82 -36.98
C VAL A 79 18.85 23.53 -36.06
N ARG A 80 19.90 24.37 -36.12
CA ARG A 80 21.07 24.24 -35.26
C ARG A 80 20.71 24.46 -33.78
N ASP A 81 19.86 25.43 -33.49
CA ASP A 81 19.39 25.72 -32.13
C ASP A 81 18.55 24.57 -31.58
N ALA A 82 17.64 24.02 -32.39
CA ALA A 82 16.89 22.82 -32.03
C ALA A 82 17.81 21.62 -31.77
N GLY A 83 18.85 21.43 -32.60
CA GLY A 83 19.89 20.42 -32.37
C GLY A 83 20.57 20.59 -31.00
N ARG A 84 21.02 21.80 -30.66
CA ARG A 84 21.63 22.07 -29.34
C ARG A 84 20.68 21.76 -28.18
N VAL A 85 19.40 22.08 -28.33
CA VAL A 85 18.39 21.76 -27.30
C VAL A 85 18.21 20.25 -27.17
N ILE A 86 18.16 19.51 -28.28
CA ILE A 86 18.06 18.04 -28.29
C ILE A 86 19.27 17.42 -27.59
N ASP A 87 20.48 17.91 -27.85
CA ASP A 87 21.70 17.41 -27.21
C ASP A 87 21.66 17.62 -25.70
N ILE A 88 21.33 18.84 -25.24
CA ILE A 88 21.20 19.14 -23.80
C ILE A 88 20.14 18.26 -23.13
N LEU A 89 18.99 18.05 -23.79
CA LEU A 89 17.94 17.19 -23.26
C LEU A 89 18.35 15.72 -23.24
N SER A 90 19.13 15.27 -24.24
CA SER A 90 19.64 13.91 -24.32
C SER A 90 20.63 13.63 -23.19
N ASP A 91 21.55 14.55 -22.93
CA ASP A 91 22.49 14.47 -21.80
C ASP A 91 21.74 14.44 -20.45
N ARG A 92 20.72 15.29 -20.29
CA ARG A 92 19.88 15.29 -19.10
C ARG A 92 19.11 13.97 -18.93
N ASN A 93 18.60 13.40 -20.02
CA ASN A 93 17.91 12.10 -19.99
C ASN A 93 18.87 10.97 -19.59
N ALA A 94 20.09 10.95 -20.14
CA ALA A 94 21.13 10.00 -19.75
C ALA A 94 21.49 10.12 -18.27
N ASN A 95 21.64 11.35 -17.76
CA ASN A 95 21.91 11.58 -16.33
C ASN A 95 20.75 11.13 -15.43
N LEU A 96 19.50 11.43 -15.81
CA LEU A 96 18.32 10.98 -15.06
C LEU A 96 18.22 9.45 -15.03
N ARG A 97 18.48 8.76 -16.14
CA ARG A 97 18.53 7.29 -16.18
C ARG A 97 19.58 6.75 -15.23
N LYS A 98 20.77 7.36 -15.20
CA LYS A 98 21.83 6.96 -14.26
C LYS A 98 21.38 7.12 -12.80
N GLN A 99 20.77 8.24 -12.44
CA GLN A 99 20.25 8.46 -11.08
C GLN A 99 19.16 7.46 -10.70
N VAL A 100 18.26 7.14 -11.63
CA VAL A 100 17.23 6.11 -11.40
C VAL A 100 17.87 4.76 -11.11
N GLU A 101 18.87 4.35 -11.88
CA GLU A 101 19.58 3.08 -11.63
C GLU A 101 20.38 3.11 -10.32
N GLU A 102 21.01 4.23 -9.95
CA GLU A 102 21.69 4.38 -8.66
C GLU A 102 20.73 4.24 -7.48
N VAL A 103 19.57 4.90 -7.52
CA VAL A 103 18.52 4.78 -6.51
C VAL A 103 17.97 3.35 -6.46
N ARG A 104 17.79 2.72 -7.63
CA ARG A 104 17.31 1.35 -7.74
C ARG A 104 18.33 0.33 -7.24
N ALA A 105 19.63 0.60 -7.36
CA ALA A 105 20.68 -0.29 -6.86
C ALA A 105 20.91 -0.14 -5.35
N GLY A 106 20.76 1.07 -4.80
CA GLY A 106 21.00 1.34 -3.38
C GLY A 106 19.76 1.16 -2.50
N ALA A 107 18.83 2.11 -2.60
CA ALA A 107 17.77 2.25 -1.61
C ALA A 107 16.68 1.16 -1.72
N ALA A 108 16.36 0.72 -2.94
CA ALA A 108 15.31 -0.28 -3.13
C ALA A 108 15.70 -1.68 -2.60
N PRO A 109 16.88 -2.24 -2.93
CA PRO A 109 17.24 -3.59 -2.50
C PRO A 109 17.55 -3.65 -1.01
N GLU A 110 18.16 -2.61 -0.44
CA GLU A 110 18.43 -2.53 1.00
C GLU A 110 17.14 -2.42 1.82
N ALA A 111 16.20 -1.58 1.40
CA ALA A 111 14.90 -1.46 2.07
C ALA A 111 14.10 -2.77 1.98
N VAL A 112 14.14 -3.46 0.82
CA VAL A 112 13.51 -4.78 0.64
C VAL A 112 14.18 -5.82 1.53
N ALA A 113 15.50 -5.93 1.53
CA ALA A 113 16.22 -6.89 2.38
C ALA A 113 15.96 -6.64 3.88
N ALA A 114 15.93 -5.37 4.32
CA ALA A 114 15.60 -5.02 5.69
C ALA A 114 14.14 -5.37 6.05
N ALA A 115 13.21 -5.20 5.11
CA ALA A 115 11.81 -5.59 5.29
C ALA A 115 11.64 -7.13 5.34
N GLU A 116 12.33 -7.86 4.48
CA GLU A 116 12.34 -9.34 4.45
C GLU A 116 12.95 -9.93 5.73
N GLN A 117 14.04 -9.34 6.23
CA GLN A 117 14.64 -9.75 7.49
C GLN A 117 13.66 -9.54 8.65
N ARG A 118 13.04 -8.34 8.74
CA ARG A 118 12.03 -8.06 9.77
C ARG A 118 10.82 -8.99 9.70
N ALA A 119 10.36 -9.33 8.49
CA ALA A 119 9.27 -10.27 8.31
C ALA A 119 9.65 -11.67 8.82
N SER A 120 10.89 -12.10 8.55
CA SER A 120 11.42 -13.38 9.02
C SER A 120 11.59 -13.43 10.54
N ASP A 121 12.10 -12.34 11.15
CA ASP A 121 12.23 -12.22 12.61
C ASP A 121 10.86 -12.26 13.30
N LEU A 122 9.86 -11.56 12.75
CA LEU A 122 8.49 -11.58 13.25
C LEU A 122 7.83 -12.95 13.12
N ASP A 123 8.08 -13.69 12.03
CA ASP A 123 7.56 -15.05 11.88
C ASP A 123 8.19 -16.01 12.89
N ALA A 124 9.51 -15.89 13.14
CA ALA A 124 10.20 -16.63 14.18
C ALA A 124 9.64 -16.31 15.58
N GLU A 125 9.35 -15.03 15.87
CA GLU A 125 8.72 -14.64 17.14
C GLU A 125 7.28 -15.16 17.26
N ALA A 126 6.50 -15.10 16.18
CA ALA A 126 5.14 -15.63 16.16
C ALA A 126 5.09 -17.14 16.40
N THR A 127 6.02 -17.90 15.80
CA THR A 127 6.13 -19.34 16.03
C THR A 127 6.54 -19.66 17.46
N ARG A 128 7.47 -18.89 18.04
CA ARG A 128 7.84 -18.99 19.46
C ARG A 128 6.67 -18.70 20.39
N LEU A 129 5.95 -17.59 20.20
CA LEU A 129 4.81 -17.24 21.05
C LEU A 129 3.69 -18.27 20.95
N ARG A 130 3.46 -18.86 19.77
CA ARG A 130 2.51 -19.96 19.60
C ARG A 130 2.90 -21.22 20.39
N SER A 131 4.19 -21.56 20.47
CA SER A 131 4.64 -22.71 21.26
C SER A 131 4.56 -22.43 22.77
N GLU A 132 4.94 -21.22 23.21
CA GLU A 132 4.79 -20.78 24.60
C GLU A 132 3.32 -20.77 25.04
N LEU A 133 2.40 -20.32 24.17
CA LEU A 133 0.95 -20.36 24.43
C LEU A 133 0.46 -21.79 24.63
N LYS A 134 0.82 -22.73 23.74
CA LYS A 134 0.44 -24.15 23.89
C LYS A 134 0.96 -24.75 25.19
N ALA A 135 2.22 -24.48 25.54
CA ALA A 135 2.79 -24.95 26.80
C ALA A 135 2.06 -24.35 28.01
N SER A 136 1.65 -23.08 27.95
CA SER A 136 0.84 -22.46 29.01
C SER A 136 -0.56 -23.06 29.10
N GLU A 137 -1.20 -23.39 27.98
CA GLU A 137 -2.51 -24.05 27.95
C GLU A 137 -2.44 -25.44 28.58
N GLU A 138 -1.37 -26.20 28.32
CA GLU A 138 -1.13 -27.52 28.93
C GLU A 138 -0.93 -27.41 30.44
N ARG A 139 -0.08 -26.48 30.91
CA ARG A 139 0.09 -26.21 32.34
C ARG A 139 -1.21 -25.81 33.02
N ASN A 140 -2.04 -24.99 32.37
CA ASN A 140 -3.34 -24.61 32.92
C ASN A 140 -4.29 -25.81 33.05
N LYS A 141 -4.30 -26.73 32.09
CA LYS A 141 -5.08 -27.98 32.17
C LYS A 141 -4.59 -28.84 33.34
N GLU A 142 -3.28 -28.97 33.52
CA GLU A 142 -2.68 -29.72 34.63
C GLU A 142 -3.05 -29.11 35.99
N LEU A 143 -2.89 -27.79 36.15
CA LEU A 143 -3.29 -27.07 37.36
C LEU A 143 -4.79 -27.23 37.65
N GLN A 144 -5.64 -27.20 36.62
CA GLN A 144 -7.06 -27.43 36.79
C GLN A 144 -7.38 -28.86 37.26
N MET A 145 -6.63 -29.86 36.80
CA MET A 145 -6.76 -31.24 37.30
C MET A 145 -6.34 -31.34 38.76
N HIS A 146 -5.19 -30.75 39.13
CA HIS A 146 -4.74 -30.72 40.53
C HIS A 146 -5.72 -30.01 41.44
N LEU A 147 -6.30 -28.89 41.01
CA LEU A 147 -7.31 -28.17 41.78
C LEU A 147 -8.55 -29.03 42.01
N LYS A 148 -9.04 -29.74 40.98
CA LYS A 148 -10.17 -30.66 41.12
C LYS A 148 -9.88 -31.79 42.11
N ALA A 149 -8.68 -32.38 42.05
CA ALA A 149 -8.26 -33.43 42.96
C ALA A 149 -8.19 -32.92 44.41
N SER A 150 -7.53 -31.79 44.64
CA SER A 150 -7.42 -31.17 45.98
C SER A 150 -8.78 -30.79 46.55
N VAL A 151 -9.70 -30.27 45.73
CA VAL A 151 -11.08 -29.99 46.16
C VAL A 151 -11.84 -31.26 46.54
N ALA A 152 -11.63 -32.37 45.82
CA ALA A 152 -12.25 -33.66 46.16
C ALA A 152 -11.70 -34.22 47.49
N GLU A 153 -10.38 -34.16 47.69
CA GLU A 153 -9.72 -34.55 48.94
C GLU A 153 -10.21 -33.73 50.12
N ALA A 154 -10.27 -32.39 49.99
CA ALA A 154 -10.77 -31.51 51.03
C ALA A 154 -12.24 -31.81 51.40
N ARG A 155 -13.07 -32.20 50.42
CA ARG A 155 -14.44 -32.65 50.67
C ARG A 155 -14.49 -33.98 51.42
N SER A 156 -13.63 -34.93 51.08
CA SER A 156 -13.51 -36.22 51.80
C SER A 156 -13.08 -35.99 53.25
N ALA A 157 -11.99 -35.25 53.46
CA ALA A 157 -11.47 -34.93 54.79
C ALA A 157 -12.50 -34.18 55.65
N ARG A 158 -13.29 -33.28 55.04
CA ARG A 158 -14.41 -32.62 55.72
C ARG A 158 -15.50 -33.62 56.12
N GLY A 159 -15.85 -34.57 55.25
CA GLY A 159 -16.79 -35.64 55.56
C GLY A 159 -16.32 -36.53 56.72
N GLU A 160 -15.06 -36.93 56.70
CA GLU A 160 -14.43 -37.68 57.79
C GLU A 160 -14.43 -36.90 59.11
N SER A 161 -14.12 -35.61 59.07
CA SER A 161 -14.19 -34.74 60.26
C SER A 161 -15.60 -34.66 60.85
N VAL A 162 -16.63 -34.53 60.01
CA VAL A 162 -18.04 -34.53 60.46
C VAL A 162 -18.40 -35.86 61.12
N GLU A 163 -17.97 -36.97 60.54
CA GLU A 163 -18.20 -38.31 61.08
C GLU A 163 -17.46 -38.54 62.42
N LEU A 164 -16.23 -38.05 62.56
CA LEU A 164 -15.48 -38.08 63.82
C LEU A 164 -16.16 -37.23 64.91
N ILE A 165 -16.68 -36.04 64.55
CA ILE A 165 -17.44 -35.19 65.47
C ILE A 165 -18.69 -35.92 65.97
N ARG A 166 -19.46 -36.56 65.07
CA ARG A 166 -20.64 -37.35 65.42
C ARG A 166 -20.31 -38.46 66.45
N ARG A 167 -19.26 -39.25 66.19
CA ARG A 167 -18.82 -40.32 67.12
C ARG A 167 -18.37 -39.78 68.47
N LEU A 168 -17.72 -38.62 68.49
CA LEU A 168 -17.31 -37.95 69.72
C LEU A 168 -18.52 -37.49 70.53
N GLU A 169 -19.54 -36.91 69.88
CA GLU A 169 -20.80 -36.54 70.54
C GLU A 169 -21.56 -37.75 71.08
N GLU A 170 -21.62 -38.86 70.34
CA GLU A 170 -22.24 -40.12 70.77
C GLU A 170 -21.54 -40.70 72.00
N SER A 171 -20.22 -40.88 71.95
CA SER A 171 -19.44 -41.37 73.10
C SER A 171 -19.53 -40.43 74.31
N ARG A 172 -19.64 -39.12 74.09
CA ARG A 172 -19.87 -38.14 75.17
C ARG A 172 -21.26 -38.30 75.79
N ALA A 173 -22.30 -38.50 74.99
CA ALA A 173 -23.66 -38.74 75.48
C ALA A 173 -23.75 -40.05 76.29
N GLU A 174 -23.10 -41.12 75.81
CA GLU A 174 -22.98 -42.40 76.54
C GLU A 174 -22.26 -42.23 77.89
N ALA A 175 -21.10 -41.54 77.89
CA ALA A 175 -20.35 -41.28 79.12
C ALA A 175 -21.16 -40.43 80.11
N GLN A 176 -21.92 -39.45 79.61
CA GLN A 176 -22.82 -38.64 80.45
C GLN A 176 -23.96 -39.48 81.04
N GLY A 177 -24.60 -40.33 80.23
CA GLY A 177 -25.63 -41.26 80.71
C GLY A 177 -25.08 -42.26 81.74
N ALA A 178 -23.87 -42.78 81.54
CA ALA A 178 -23.21 -43.66 82.52
C ALA A 178 -22.89 -42.93 83.83
N ALA A 179 -22.44 -41.67 83.77
CA ALA A 179 -22.18 -40.85 84.95
C ALA A 179 -23.49 -40.54 85.72
N GLU A 180 -24.58 -40.24 85.02
CA GLU A 180 -25.90 -40.03 85.62
C GLU A 180 -26.43 -41.31 86.30
N ALA A 181 -26.28 -42.48 85.65
CA ALA A 181 -26.65 -43.76 86.24
C ALA A 181 -25.84 -44.08 87.52
N LEU A 182 -24.52 -43.84 87.50
CA LEU A 182 -23.65 -43.93 88.68
C LEU A 182 -24.10 -42.98 89.79
N ALA A 183 -24.48 -41.75 89.46
CA ALA A 183 -24.99 -40.79 90.44
C ALA A 183 -26.30 -41.25 91.08
N VAL A 184 -27.21 -41.86 90.31
CA VAL A 184 -28.45 -42.46 90.83
C VAL A 184 -28.15 -43.66 91.74
N GLU A 185 -27.25 -44.56 91.34
CA GLU A 185 -26.80 -45.71 92.15
C GLU A 185 -26.20 -45.23 93.48
N ILE A 186 -25.31 -44.22 93.46
CA ILE A 186 -24.73 -43.62 94.68
C ILE A 186 -25.82 -43.05 95.58
N ARG A 187 -26.78 -42.29 95.03
CA ARG A 187 -27.91 -41.77 95.82
C ARG A 187 -28.70 -42.90 96.48
N GLN A 188 -29.07 -43.93 95.72
CA GLN A 188 -29.79 -45.09 96.25
C GLN A 188 -29.02 -45.81 97.36
N ARG A 189 -27.69 -45.96 97.22
CA ARG A 189 -26.84 -46.53 98.28
C ARG A 189 -26.85 -45.65 99.53
N THR A 190 -26.66 -44.34 99.38
CA THR A 190 -26.70 -43.43 100.53
C THR A 190 -28.07 -43.42 101.24
N GLU A 191 -29.17 -43.58 100.50
CA GLU A 191 -30.51 -43.72 101.07
C GLU A 191 -30.66 -45.04 101.86
N LYS A 192 -30.15 -46.15 101.31
CA LYS A 192 -30.13 -47.47 101.97
C LYS A 192 -29.27 -47.46 103.23
N ASP A 193 -28.08 -46.86 103.15
CA ASP A 193 -27.16 -46.74 104.27
C ASP A 193 -27.77 -45.88 105.38
N LYS A 194 -28.47 -44.78 105.04
CA LYS A 194 -29.24 -43.99 106.02
C LYS A 194 -30.33 -44.83 106.70
N LYS A 195 -31.12 -45.59 105.95
CA LYS A 195 -32.14 -46.50 106.51
C LYS A 195 -31.53 -47.55 107.44
N LEU A 196 -30.44 -48.19 107.04
CA LEU A 196 -29.73 -49.16 107.87
C LEU A 196 -29.20 -48.53 109.17
N ILE A 197 -28.74 -47.29 109.14
CA ILE A 197 -28.31 -46.55 110.33
C ILE A 197 -29.51 -46.22 111.24
N GLU A 198 -30.66 -45.84 110.67
CA GLU A 198 -31.92 -45.63 111.41
C GLU A 198 -32.40 -46.93 112.08
N ASP A 199 -32.51 -48.01 111.31
CA ASP A 199 -32.93 -49.33 111.81
C ASP A 199 -31.97 -49.85 112.91
N TYR A 200 -30.67 -49.58 112.79
CA TYR A 200 -29.69 -49.91 113.82
C TYR A 200 -29.88 -49.09 115.11
N LYS A 201 -30.19 -47.79 114.98
CA LYS A 201 -30.50 -46.92 116.13
C LYS A 201 -31.80 -47.33 116.83
N ASP A 202 -32.80 -47.79 116.10
CA ASP A 202 -34.07 -48.29 116.67
C ASP A 202 -33.94 -49.70 117.28
N SER A 203 -32.91 -50.46 116.90
CA SER A 203 -32.62 -51.83 117.38
C SER A 203 -31.68 -51.86 118.60
N SER A 204 -30.82 -50.86 118.77
CA SER A 204 -30.04 -50.68 120.00
C SER A 204 -30.77 -49.74 120.95
N GLY A 205 -31.40 -50.28 122.00
CA GLY A 205 -31.93 -49.45 123.08
C GLY A 205 -30.84 -48.55 123.68
N PHE A 206 -30.99 -47.24 123.44
CA PHE A 206 -30.64 -46.17 124.36
C PHE A 206 -31.61 -45.01 124.17
#